data_AF-A0A3Q8H0M9-F1
#
_entry.id   AF-A0A3Q8H0M9-F1
#
_cell.length_a   1.000
_cell.length_b   1.000
_cell.length_c   1.000
_cell.angle_alpha   90.00
_cell.angle_beta   90.00
_cell.angle_gamma   90.00
#
_symmetry.space_group_name_H-M   'P 1'
#
loop_
_entity.id
_entity.type
_entity.pdbx_description
1 polymer ?
#
loop_
_entity_poly.entity_id
_entity_poly.type
_entity_poly.pdbx_seq_one_letter_code
_entity_poly.pdbx_strand_id
1 'polypeptide(L)' 'MHALTKQSESAEQARCPTCSQPIDGEGRVEGEVLTCAGCDGELEVVGLNPLRLEEAPEVEEDWGE' A
#
# COMPACT_ATOMS: atom_id res chain seq x y z
N MET A 1 -35.42 2.75 15.02
CA MET A 1 -34.22 3.42 15.55
C MET A 1 -33.01 2.56 15.20
N HIS A 2 -32.67 2.49 13.91
CA HIS A 2 -31.56 1.66 13.44
C HIS A 2 -30.26 2.33 13.85
N ALA A 3 -29.61 1.73 14.83
CA ALA A 3 -28.38 2.17 15.42
C ALA A 3 -27.25 2.10 14.38
N LEU A 4 -26.64 3.26 14.13
CA LEU A 4 -25.21 3.47 13.96
C LEU A 4 -24.50 2.41 13.11
N THR A 5 -24.53 2.60 11.79
CA THR A 5 -23.39 2.21 10.96
C THR A 5 -22.20 3.02 11.50
N LYS A 6 -21.44 2.47 12.43
CA LYS A 6 -20.04 2.86 12.62
C LYS A 6 -19.33 2.46 11.34
N GLN A 7 -19.49 3.29 10.31
CA GLN A 7 -18.56 3.36 9.19
C GLN A 7 -17.28 3.92 9.81
N SER A 8 -16.59 3.11 10.60
CA SER A 8 -15.16 3.27 10.75
C SER A 8 -14.65 3.00 9.33
N GLU A 9 -14.31 3.99 8.50
CA GLU A 9 -13.08 4.78 8.61
C GLU A 9 -11.86 3.87 8.89
N SER A 10 -11.93 2.61 8.46
CA SER A 10 -10.79 1.71 8.33
C SER A 10 -9.86 2.34 7.31
N ALA A 11 -8.71 2.79 7.78
CA ALA A 11 -7.70 3.46 6.98
C ALA A 11 -7.07 2.48 5.96
N GLU A 12 -7.81 2.16 4.90
CA GLU A 12 -7.32 1.54 3.66
C GLU A 12 -6.58 2.59 2.80
N GLN A 13 -5.97 3.59 3.44
CA GLN A 13 -5.25 4.68 2.78
C GLN A 13 -3.89 4.78 3.46
N ALA A 14 -2.86 4.32 2.76
CA ALA A 14 -1.48 4.49 3.18
C ALA A 14 -0.91 5.74 2.52
N ARG A 15 0.27 6.14 2.98
CA ARG A 15 1.07 7.18 2.35
C ARG A 15 2.33 6.55 1.82
N CYS A 16 2.78 7.00 0.66
CA CYS A 16 4.09 6.63 0.16
C CYS A 16 5.16 7.02 1.21
N PRO A 17 6.04 6.10 1.63
CA PRO A 17 7.09 6.39 2.63
C PRO A 17 8.11 7.42 2.12
N THR A 18 8.26 7.56 0.80
CA THR A 18 9.25 8.44 0.16
C THR A 18 8.74 9.86 -0.04
N CYS A 19 7.52 10.04 -0.58
CA CYS A 19 6.97 11.36 -0.92
C CYS A 19 5.71 11.75 -0.15
N SER A 20 5.23 10.90 0.77
CA SER A 20 4.01 11.12 1.58
C SER A 20 2.71 11.27 0.78
N GLN A 21 2.72 10.98 -0.54
CA GLN A 21 1.54 11.02 -1.38
C GLN A 21 0.53 9.95 -0.94
N PRO A 22 -0.78 10.25 -0.89
CA PRO A 22 -1.80 9.25 -0.56
C PRO A 22 -1.83 8.13 -1.61
N ILE A 23 -1.92 6.90 -1.11
CA ILE A 23 -2.06 5.68 -1.90
C ILE A 23 -3.36 5.01 -1.47
N ASP A 24 -4.22 4.74 -2.44
CA ASP A 24 -5.45 4.00 -2.22
C ASP A 24 -5.17 2.52 -1.92
N GLY A 25 -5.84 1.95 -0.94
CA GLY A 25 -5.70 0.57 -0.50
C GLY A 25 -6.77 -0.38 -1.00
N GLU A 26 -7.75 0.12 -1.75
CA GLU A 26 -8.86 -0.71 -2.20
C GLU A 26 -8.36 -1.78 -3.17
N GLY A 27 -8.67 -3.04 -2.85
CA GLY A 27 -8.31 -4.19 -3.69
C GLY A 27 -6.83 -4.54 -3.73
N ARG A 28 -6.00 -3.95 -2.85
CA ARG A 28 -4.57 -4.29 -2.77
C ARG A 28 -4.33 -5.66 -2.17
N VAL A 29 -3.23 -6.28 -2.58
CA VAL A 29 -2.80 -7.61 -2.14
C VAL A 29 -1.42 -7.50 -1.50
N GLU A 30 -1.19 -8.22 -0.41
CA GLU A 30 0.15 -8.32 0.21
C GLU A 30 1.14 -8.98 -0.76
N GLY A 31 2.34 -8.40 -0.91
CA GLY A 31 3.34 -8.76 -1.90
C GLY A 31 3.10 -8.14 -3.30
N GLU A 32 2.07 -7.31 -3.47
CA GLU A 32 1.88 -6.55 -4.70
C GLU A 32 2.89 -5.39 -4.78
N VAL A 33 3.54 -5.23 -5.93
CA VAL A 33 4.38 -4.07 -6.24
C VAL A 33 3.57 -3.07 -7.07
N LEU A 34 3.57 -1.81 -6.65
CA LEU A 34 2.89 -0.70 -7.31
C LEU A 34 3.80 0.53 -7.42
N THR A 35 3.52 1.39 -8.40
CA THR A 35 4.28 2.63 -8.59
C THR A 35 3.56 3.81 -7.95
N CYS A 36 4.29 4.62 -7.18
CA CYS A 36 3.75 5.86 -6.62
C CYS A 36 3.63 6.95 -7.70
N ALA A 37 2.43 7.45 -7.98
CA ALA A 37 2.17 8.51 -8.96
C ALA A 37 2.74 9.92 -8.61
N GLY A 38 3.61 10.02 -7.61
CA GLY A 38 4.11 11.28 -7.03
C GLY A 38 5.61 11.43 -7.08
N CYS A 39 6.32 10.32 -6.86
CA CYS A 39 7.77 10.25 -6.96
C CYS A 39 8.25 9.15 -7.91
N ASP A 40 7.32 8.45 -8.57
CA ASP A 40 7.57 7.33 -9.48
C ASP A 40 8.36 6.17 -8.84
N GLY A 41 8.39 6.11 -7.50
CA GLY A 41 9.04 5.05 -6.74
C GLY A 41 8.21 3.76 -6.73
N GLU A 42 8.91 2.63 -6.78
CA GLU A 42 8.32 1.29 -6.67
C GLU A 42 8.07 0.95 -5.20
N LEU A 43 6.83 0.59 -4.87
CA LEU A 43 6.39 0.30 -3.50
C LEU A 43 5.79 -1.10 -3.44
N GLU A 44 6.14 -1.87 -2.42
CA GLU A 44 5.55 -3.16 -2.14
C GLU A 44 4.52 -3.07 -1.00
N VAL A 45 3.39 -3.77 -1.14
CA VAL A 45 2.38 -3.89 -0.08
C VAL A 45 2.82 -4.94 0.93
N VAL A 46 3.21 -4.50 2.13
CA VAL A 46 3.70 -5.37 3.22
C VAL A 46 2.66 -5.59 4.35
N GLY A 47 1.41 -5.21 4.08
CA GLY A 47 0.28 -5.45 4.98
C GLY A 47 -0.99 -4.71 4.54
N LEU A 48 -2.15 -5.27 4.89
CA LEU A 48 -3.47 -4.78 4.44
C LEU A 48 -4.37 -4.24 5.56
N ASN A 49 -4.07 -4.47 6.84
CA ASN A 49 -4.90 -3.98 7.94
C ASN A 49 -4.04 -3.62 9.17
N PRO A 50 -3.50 -2.38 9.24
CA PRO A 50 -3.63 -1.29 8.27
C PRO A 50 -2.79 -1.49 7.01
N LEU A 51 -3.14 -0.80 5.91
CA LEU A 51 -2.33 -0.80 4.69
C LEU A 51 -0.92 -0.29 5.00
N ARG A 52 0.10 -1.08 4.66
CA ARG A 52 1.51 -0.72 4.81
C ARG A 52 2.24 -0.88 3.49
N LEU A 53 3.10 0.08 3.20
CA LEU A 53 3.90 0.16 1.98
C LEU A 53 5.36 0.38 2.35
N GLU A 54 6.26 -0.33 1.68
CA GLU A 54 7.70 -0.14 1.76
C GLU A 54 8.27 0.04 0.34
N GLU A 55 9.49 0.59 0.20
CA GLU A 55 10.16 0.60 -1.11
C GLU A 55 10.41 -0.84 -1.55
N ALA A 56 9.99 -1.18 -2.78
CA ALA A 56 10.23 -2.50 -3.32
C ALA A 56 11.75 -2.76 -3.35
N PRO A 57 12.22 -3.94 -2.94
CA PRO A 57 13.64 -4.24 -2.99
C PRO A 57 14.13 -4.13 -4.44
N GLU A 58 15.32 -3.55 -4.62
CA GLU A 58 16.02 -3.69 -5.90
C GLU A 58 16.13 -5.18 -6.16
N VAL A 59 15.48 -5.64 -7.23
CA VAL A 59 15.57 -7.00 -7.71
C VAL A 59 17.06 -7.37 -7.76
N GLU A 60 17.55 -8.16 -6.78
CA GLU A 60 18.79 -8.87 -6.99
C GLU A 60 18.52 -9.74 -8.21
N GLU A 61 19.29 -9.52 -9.27
CA GLU A 61 19.18 -10.23 -10.54
C GLU A 61 19.58 -11.70 -10.38
N ASP A 62 18.80 -12.41 -9.57
CA ASP A 62 18.84 -13.84 -9.32
C ASP A 62 17.46 -14.26 -8.79
N TRP A 63 16.37 -13.80 -9.45
CA TRP A 63 15.07 -14.46 -9.37
C TRP A 63 15.18 -15.85 -10.04
N GLY A 64 15.95 -16.74 -9.42
CA GLY A 64 16.09 -18.18 -9.63
C GLY A 64 16.14 -18.65 -11.09
N GLU A 65 17.30 -19.15 -11.50
CA GLU A 65 17.40 -20.21 -12.52
C GLU A 65 16.39 -21.37 -12.28
#